data_AF-A0A158IH46-F1
#
_entry.id   AF-A0A158IH46-F1
#
_cell.length_a   1.000
_cell.length_b   1.000
_cell.length_c   1.000
_cell.angle_alpha   90.00
_cell.angle_beta   90.00
_cell.angle_gamma   90.00
#
_symmetry.space_group_name_H-M   'P 1'
#
loop_
_entity.id
_entity.type
_entity.pdbx_description
1 polymer ?
#
loop_
_entity_poly.entity_id
_entity_poly.type
_entity_poly.pdbx_seq_one_letter_code
_entity_poly.pdbx_strand_id
1 'polypeptide(L)'
;MKIICAVLLVALAGVGWWLRTEVDATRRQAAEIQRLTAKLADKSREEEFKLQQKCATEAQQKFHRLGYSETGVQPQDVLGADYQSHYNTAQNRCFMTLEVTMTGGLQSMGLFDALENRTYAQYDWLPEKDDVSKGFRDCHLTPTSTDDRRCISEQEYRAFVAHYME
;
A
#
# COMPACT_ATOMS: atom_id res chain seq x y z
N MET A 1 -71.89 21.14 8.00
CA MET A 1 -70.97 20.22 8.69
C MET A 1 -70.52 19.05 7.81
N LYS A 2 -71.42 18.20 7.28
CA LYS A 2 -71.05 17.02 6.46
C LYS A 2 -70.18 17.31 5.23
N ILE A 3 -70.46 18.38 4.50
CA ILE A 3 -69.71 18.76 3.29
C ILE A 3 -68.26 19.17 3.62
N ILE A 4 -68.05 19.88 4.72
CA ILE A 4 -66.72 20.33 5.16
C ILE A 4 -65.85 19.11 5.54
N CYS A 5 -66.42 18.13 6.23
CA CYS A 5 -65.72 16.88 6.54
C CYS A 5 -65.35 16.09 5.28
N ALA A 6 -66.23 16.03 4.28
CA ALA A 6 -65.95 15.34 3.02
C ALA A 6 -64.80 16.00 2.24
N VAL A 7 -64.76 17.34 2.18
CA VAL A 7 -63.67 18.09 1.53
C VAL A 7 -62.33 17.89 2.25
N LEU A 8 -62.33 17.91 3.59
CA LEU A 8 -61.12 17.66 4.38
C LEU A 8 -60.56 16.25 4.17
N LEU A 9 -61.42 15.23 4.05
CA LEU A 9 -60.98 13.85 3.81
C LEU A 9 -60.31 13.69 2.43
N VAL A 10 -60.86 14.33 1.40
CA VAL A 10 -60.26 14.30 0.05
C VAL A 10 -58.90 15.02 0.03
N ALA A 11 -58.79 16.17 0.71
CA ALA A 11 -57.53 16.88 0.83
C ALA A 11 -56.45 16.06 1.55
N LEU A 12 -56.81 15.40 2.67
CA LEU A 12 -55.89 14.52 3.41
C LEU A 12 -55.43 13.32 2.57
N ALA A 13 -56.35 12.71 1.80
CA ALA A 13 -56.00 11.60 0.91
C ALA A 13 -55.04 12.05 -0.20
N GLY A 14 -55.24 13.23 -0.79
CA GLY A 14 -54.36 13.81 -1.80
C GLY A 14 -52.95 14.11 -1.27
N VAL A 15 -52.85 14.73 -0.09
CA VAL A 15 -51.56 15.00 0.58
C VAL A 15 -50.86 13.70 0.95
N GLY A 16 -51.58 12.71 1.47
CA GLY A 16 -51.02 11.39 1.80
C GLY A 16 -50.47 10.66 0.58
N TRP A 17 -51.15 10.75 -0.57
CA TRP A 17 -50.68 10.18 -1.82
C TRP A 17 -49.42 10.90 -2.33
N TRP A 18 -49.43 12.24 -2.32
CA TRP A 18 -48.28 13.05 -2.75
C TRP A 18 -47.02 12.81 -1.87
N LEU A 19 -47.19 12.80 -0.54
CA LEU A 19 -46.09 12.48 0.38
C LEU A 19 -45.53 11.07 0.14
N ARG A 20 -46.40 10.09 -0.12
CA ARG A 20 -45.97 8.72 -0.42
C ARG A 20 -45.16 8.65 -1.71
N THR A 21 -45.60 9.35 -2.76
CA THR A 21 -44.86 9.39 -4.03
C THR A 21 -43.50 10.05 -3.88
N GLU A 22 -43.40 11.13 -3.10
CA GLU A 22 -42.14 11.82 -2.85
C GLU A 22 -41.18 10.93 -2.03
N VAL A 23 -41.67 10.32 -0.95
CA VAL A 23 -40.89 9.39 -0.12
C VAL A 23 -40.39 8.19 -0.93
N ASP A 24 -41.22 7.63 -1.81
CA ASP A 24 -40.82 6.52 -2.67
C ASP A 24 -39.75 6.97 -3.70
N ALA A 25 -39.83 8.19 -4.23
CA ALA A 25 -38.81 8.75 -5.11
C ALA A 25 -37.47 8.97 -4.37
N THR A 26 -37.50 9.58 -3.17
CA THR A 26 -36.32 9.77 -2.34
C THR A 26 -35.66 8.43 -1.97
N ARG A 27 -36.47 7.42 -1.62
CA ARG A 27 -35.95 6.07 -1.32
C ARG A 27 -35.25 5.42 -2.50
N ARG A 28 -35.79 5.59 -3.72
CA ARG A 28 -35.16 5.08 -4.95
C ARG A 28 -33.81 5.74 -5.20
N GLN A 29 -33.75 7.06 -5.07
CA GLN A 29 -32.49 7.80 -5.21
C GLN A 29 -31.47 7.36 -4.16
N ALA A 30 -31.88 7.22 -2.89
CA ALA A 30 -31.00 6.73 -1.83
C ALA A 30 -30.48 5.31 -2.12
N ALA A 31 -31.34 4.40 -2.60
CA ALA A 31 -30.95 3.05 -2.99
C ALA A 31 -30.00 3.04 -4.19
N GLU A 32 -30.21 3.92 -5.17
CA GLU A 32 -29.33 4.06 -6.33
C GLU A 32 -27.96 4.60 -5.92
N ILE A 33 -27.92 5.63 -5.06
CA ILE A 33 -26.66 6.15 -4.49
C ILE A 33 -25.92 5.03 -3.76
N GLN A 34 -26.60 4.29 -2.88
CA GLN A 34 -25.98 3.17 -2.16
C GLN A 34 -25.43 2.09 -3.10
N ARG A 35 -26.18 1.76 -4.16
CA ARG A 35 -25.75 0.79 -5.17
C ARG A 35 -24.52 1.28 -5.93
N LEU A 36 -24.51 2.55 -6.33
CA LEU A 36 -23.39 3.16 -7.05
C LEU A 36 -22.15 3.26 -6.16
N THR A 37 -22.31 3.66 -4.88
CA THR A 37 -21.20 3.71 -3.93
C THR A 37 -20.62 2.32 -3.69
N ALA A 38 -21.46 1.29 -3.56
CA ALA A 38 -20.99 -0.09 -3.41
C ALA A 38 -20.24 -0.57 -4.66
N LYS A 39 -20.75 -0.25 -5.86
CA LYS A 39 -20.10 -0.61 -7.12
C LYS A 39 -18.77 0.11 -7.32
N LEU A 40 -18.67 1.37 -6.90
CA LEU A 40 -17.41 2.13 -6.94
C LEU A 40 -16.41 1.57 -5.94
N ALA A 41 -16.83 1.24 -4.72
CA ALA A 41 -15.97 0.62 -3.72
C ALA A 41 -15.43 -0.75 -4.20
N ASP A 42 -16.29 -1.56 -4.83
CA ASP A 42 -15.88 -2.87 -5.37
C ASP A 42 -14.86 -2.72 -6.50
N LYS A 43 -15.11 -1.80 -7.46
CA LYS A 43 -14.15 -1.49 -8.53
C LYS A 43 -12.82 -0.95 -8.00
N SER A 44 -12.88 -0.04 -7.03
CA SER A 44 -11.68 0.54 -6.40
C SER A 44 -10.81 -0.56 -5.79
N ARG A 45 -11.43 -1.51 -5.08
CA ARG A 45 -10.72 -2.65 -4.48
C ARG A 45 -10.13 -3.59 -5.54
N GLU A 46 -10.86 -3.84 -6.62
CA GLU A 46 -10.36 -4.65 -7.74
C GLU A 46 -9.14 -4.00 -8.40
N GLU A 47 -9.17 -2.68 -8.59
CA GLU A 47 -8.05 -1.91 -9.15
C GLU A 47 -6.83 -1.91 -8.22
N GLU A 48 -7.04 -1.72 -6.91
CA GLU A 48 -5.98 -1.80 -5.90
C GLU A 48 -5.31 -3.17 -5.89
N PHE A 49 -6.09 -4.26 -5.92
CA PHE A 49 -5.56 -5.61 -6.00
C PHE A 49 -4.73 -5.83 -7.27
N LYS A 50 -5.19 -5.33 -8.42
CA LYS A 50 -4.44 -5.41 -9.68
C LYS A 50 -3.11 -4.67 -9.61
N LEU A 51 -3.09 -3.50 -8.96
CA LEU A 51 -1.87 -2.73 -8.77
C LEU A 51 -0.88 -3.46 -7.87
N GLN A 52 -1.36 -4.01 -6.74
CA GLN A 52 -0.52 -4.82 -5.84
C GLN A 52 0.04 -6.07 -6.54
N GLN A 53 -0.77 -6.77 -7.32
CA GLN A 53 -0.34 -7.95 -8.07
C GLN A 53 0.75 -7.59 -9.11
N LYS A 54 0.55 -6.48 -9.84
CA LYS A 54 1.56 -5.96 -10.76
C LYS A 54 2.85 -5.63 -10.02
N CYS A 55 2.72 -5.01 -8.85
CA CYS A 55 3.85 -4.67 -7.99
C CYS A 55 4.68 -5.88 -7.57
N ALA A 56 4.00 -6.93 -7.09
CA ALA A 56 4.64 -8.18 -6.73
C ALA A 56 5.38 -8.82 -7.91
N THR A 57 4.80 -8.74 -9.11
CA THR A 57 5.41 -9.28 -10.34
C THR A 57 6.69 -8.52 -10.69
N GLU A 58 6.65 -7.19 -10.67
CA GLU A 58 7.80 -6.35 -11.01
C GLU A 58 8.93 -6.49 -9.98
N ALA A 59 8.59 -6.57 -8.69
CA ALA A 59 9.54 -6.83 -7.62
C ALA A 59 10.21 -8.20 -7.77
N GLN A 60 9.44 -9.25 -8.06
CA GLN A 60 9.99 -10.59 -8.33
C GLN A 60 10.98 -10.57 -9.50
N GLN A 61 10.59 -9.93 -10.61
CA GLN A 61 11.48 -9.81 -11.77
C GLN A 61 12.75 -9.02 -11.41
N LYS A 62 12.64 -7.95 -10.63
CA LYS A 62 13.80 -7.19 -10.16
C LYS A 62 14.71 -8.04 -9.28
N PHE A 63 14.16 -8.77 -8.31
CA PHE A 63 14.90 -9.68 -7.44
C PHE A 63 15.72 -10.69 -8.26
N HIS A 64 15.12 -11.30 -9.28
CA HIS A 64 15.83 -12.20 -10.20
C HIS A 64 16.84 -11.49 -11.11
N ARG A 65 16.55 -10.28 -11.59
CA ARG A 65 17.50 -9.47 -12.39
C ARG A 65 18.75 -9.08 -11.58
N LEU A 66 18.61 -8.94 -10.26
CA LEU A 66 19.73 -8.72 -9.34
C LEU A 66 20.55 -10.00 -9.09
N GLY A 67 20.13 -11.14 -9.63
CA GLY A 67 20.82 -12.43 -9.54
C GLY A 67 20.38 -13.30 -8.37
N TYR A 68 19.40 -12.86 -7.57
CA TYR A 68 18.91 -13.62 -6.43
C TYR A 68 17.85 -14.65 -6.84
N SER A 69 17.72 -15.69 -6.01
CA SER A 69 16.72 -16.74 -6.19
C SER A 69 16.08 -17.11 -4.86
N GLU A 70 14.76 -17.35 -4.86
CA GLU A 70 14.04 -17.83 -3.68
C GLU A 70 14.31 -19.31 -3.40
N THR A 71 14.57 -20.10 -4.45
CA THR A 71 14.66 -21.57 -4.39
C THR A 71 15.87 -22.15 -5.13
N GLY A 72 16.63 -21.29 -5.81
CA GLY A 72 17.76 -21.67 -6.65
C GLY A 72 19.12 -21.36 -6.01
N VAL A 73 20.14 -21.49 -6.85
CA VAL A 73 21.52 -21.19 -6.46
C VAL A 73 21.70 -19.69 -6.39
N GLN A 74 22.10 -19.20 -5.21
CA GLN A 74 22.44 -17.80 -5.02
C GLN A 74 23.78 -17.45 -5.70
N PRO A 75 24.06 -16.16 -5.96
CA PRO A 75 25.38 -15.72 -6.39
C PRO A 75 26.48 -16.22 -5.44
N GLN A 76 27.69 -16.39 -5.98
CA GLN A 76 28.86 -16.65 -5.15
C GLN A 76 28.95 -15.55 -4.08
N ASP A 77 29.11 -15.95 -2.82
CA ASP A 77 29.14 -15.09 -1.64
C ASP A 77 27.79 -14.62 -1.07
N VAL A 78 26.67 -15.19 -1.49
CA VAL A 78 25.34 -14.95 -0.88
C VAL A 78 24.85 -16.21 -0.18
N LEU A 79 24.61 -16.11 1.13
CA LEU A 79 24.03 -17.20 1.95
C LEU A 79 22.51 -17.25 1.83
N GLY A 80 21.86 -16.10 1.65
CA GLY A 80 20.43 -15.99 1.47
C GLY A 80 20.03 -14.58 1.09
N ALA A 81 18.93 -14.47 0.36
CA ALA A 81 18.31 -13.21 0.01
C ALA A 81 16.78 -13.37 0.06
N ASP A 82 16.09 -12.35 0.56
CA ASP A 82 14.63 -12.29 0.61
C ASP A 82 14.16 -10.89 0.21
N TYR A 83 12.92 -10.77 -0.24
CA TYR A 83 12.34 -9.49 -0.64
C TYR A 83 10.86 -9.41 -0.28
N GLN A 84 10.37 -8.19 -0.07
CA GLN A 84 8.93 -7.92 0.05
C GLN A 84 8.56 -6.80 -0.91
N SER A 85 7.35 -6.86 -1.45
CA SER A 85 6.84 -5.88 -2.41
C SER A 85 5.60 -5.19 -1.89
N HIS A 86 5.48 -3.90 -2.14
CA HIS A 86 4.33 -3.11 -1.71
C HIS A 86 4.01 -1.99 -2.70
N TYR A 87 2.73 -1.88 -3.07
CA TYR A 87 2.25 -0.74 -3.83
C TYR A 87 1.77 0.36 -2.88
N ASN A 88 2.53 1.45 -2.82
CA ASN A 88 2.16 2.62 -2.02
C ASN A 88 1.22 3.50 -2.83
N THR A 89 -0.04 3.57 -2.41
CA THR A 89 -1.10 4.33 -3.09
C THR A 89 -0.85 5.85 -3.03
N ALA A 90 -0.31 6.36 -1.93
CA ALA A 90 -0.05 7.79 -1.75
C ALA A 90 1.05 8.30 -2.70
N GLN A 91 2.07 7.47 -2.95
CA GLN A 91 3.16 7.78 -3.86
C GLN A 91 2.93 7.26 -5.29
N ASN A 92 1.88 6.46 -5.50
CA ASN A 92 1.56 5.76 -6.75
C ASN A 92 2.78 5.00 -7.31
N ARG A 93 3.47 4.26 -6.43
CA ARG A 93 4.77 3.63 -6.73
C ARG A 93 4.87 2.23 -6.16
N CYS A 94 5.71 1.44 -6.81
CA CYS A 94 6.01 0.09 -6.39
C CYS A 94 7.33 0.03 -5.65
N PHE A 95 7.26 -0.29 -4.37
CA PHE A 95 8.42 -0.43 -3.51
C PHE A 95 8.74 -1.89 -3.28
N MET A 96 10.03 -2.16 -3.15
CA MET A 96 10.58 -3.47 -2.85
C MET A 96 11.62 -3.33 -1.75
N THR A 97 11.45 -4.03 -0.63
CA THR A 97 12.55 -4.25 0.31
C THR A 97 13.35 -5.46 -0.14
N LEU A 98 14.66 -5.44 0.13
CA LEU A 98 15.56 -6.55 -0.12
C LEU A 98 16.41 -6.74 1.12
N GLU A 99 16.50 -7.97 1.61
CA GLU A 99 17.42 -8.36 2.68
C GLU A 99 18.38 -9.40 2.14
N VAL A 100 19.69 -9.20 2.30
CA VAL A 100 20.74 -10.10 1.80
C VAL A 100 21.69 -10.43 2.93
N THR A 101 21.98 -11.72 3.11
CA THR A 101 23.06 -12.19 3.97
C THR A 101 24.17 -12.76 3.11
N MET A 102 25.37 -12.21 3.25
CA MET A 102 26.55 -12.61 2.50
C MET A 102 27.44 -13.58 3.29
N THR A 103 28.30 -14.31 2.58
CA THR A 103 29.40 -15.05 3.20
C THR A 103 30.31 -14.09 3.97
N GLY A 104 30.84 -14.54 5.11
CA GLY A 104 31.58 -13.65 6.02
C GLY A 104 30.71 -12.81 6.96
N GLY A 105 29.37 -12.95 6.89
CA GLY A 105 28.44 -12.42 7.88
C GLY A 105 27.89 -11.03 7.59
N LEU A 106 28.32 -10.37 6.50
CA LEU A 106 27.77 -9.07 6.12
C LEU A 106 26.29 -9.22 5.77
N GLN A 107 25.47 -8.35 6.34
CA GLN A 107 24.04 -8.27 6.06
C GLN A 107 23.72 -6.90 5.47
N SER A 108 22.81 -6.89 4.50
CA SER A 108 22.39 -5.71 3.77
C SER A 108 20.87 -5.66 3.69
N MET A 109 20.30 -4.50 3.98
CA MET A 109 18.89 -4.20 3.76
C MET A 109 18.78 -3.01 2.80
N GLY A 110 17.91 -3.12 1.81
CA GLY A 110 17.67 -2.06 0.85
C GLY A 110 16.19 -1.82 0.59
N LEU A 111 15.84 -0.58 0.26
CA LEU A 111 14.52 -0.18 -0.25
C LEU A 111 14.69 0.37 -1.66
N PHE A 112 13.92 -0.20 -2.60
CA PHE A 112 14.03 0.10 -4.02
C PHE A 112 12.68 0.46 -4.61
N ASP A 113 12.69 1.29 -5.66
CA ASP A 113 11.62 1.30 -6.64
C ASP A 113 11.71 0.01 -7.47
N ALA A 114 10.66 -0.81 -7.50
CA ALA A 114 10.64 -2.04 -8.29
C ALA A 114 10.73 -1.75 -9.80
N LEU A 115 10.28 -0.57 -10.25
CA LEU A 115 10.23 -0.14 -11.64
C LEU A 115 11.41 0.75 -12.04
N GLU A 116 11.70 1.79 -11.26
CA GLU A 116 12.59 2.89 -11.69
C GLU A 116 14.08 2.73 -11.35
N ASN A 117 14.53 1.53 -10.95
CA ASN A 117 15.94 1.29 -10.56
C ASN A 117 16.54 2.30 -9.55
N ARG A 118 15.68 3.00 -8.80
CA ARG A 118 16.07 3.92 -7.75
C ARG A 118 16.17 3.20 -6.42
N THR A 119 17.23 3.48 -5.66
CA THR A 119 17.39 3.06 -4.27
C THR A 119 17.00 4.23 -3.37
N TYR A 120 16.14 3.97 -2.39
CA TYR A 120 15.69 4.95 -1.40
C TYR A 120 16.36 4.78 -0.06
N ALA A 121 16.75 3.56 0.29
CA ALA A 121 17.49 3.31 1.50
C ALA A 121 18.41 2.11 1.33
N GLN A 122 19.55 2.15 2.01
CA GLN A 122 20.46 1.03 2.17
C GLN A 122 21.03 1.05 3.58
N TYR A 123 21.11 -0.12 4.20
CA TYR A 123 21.67 -0.33 5.53
C TYR A 123 22.52 -1.59 5.52
N ASP A 124 23.81 -1.43 5.77
CA ASP A 124 24.79 -2.51 5.76
C ASP A 124 25.39 -2.66 7.16
N TRP A 125 25.38 -3.89 7.68
CA TRP A 125 25.95 -4.20 8.98
C TRP A 125 26.63 -5.56 8.99
N LEU A 126 27.69 -5.67 9.78
CA LEU A 126 28.44 -6.89 10.02
C LEU A 126 28.33 -7.20 11.51
N PRO A 127 27.53 -8.18 11.94
CA PRO A 127 27.34 -8.48 13.36
C PRO A 127 28.68 -8.81 14.02
N GLU A 128 29.10 -7.99 14.97
CA GLU A 128 30.24 -8.28 15.85
C GLU A 128 29.78 -9.27 16.94
N LYS A 129 30.65 -10.22 17.32
CA LYS A 129 30.32 -11.33 18.24
C LYS A 129 29.72 -10.88 19.58
N ASP A 130 30.06 -9.67 20.05
CA ASP A 130 29.71 -9.20 21.39
C ASP A 130 28.91 -7.88 21.40
N ASP A 131 28.71 -7.21 20.26
CA ASP A 131 27.99 -5.94 20.18
C ASP A 131 27.47 -5.62 18.77
N VAL A 132 26.15 -5.75 18.57
CA VAL A 132 25.50 -5.47 17.29
C VAL A 132 25.59 -3.99 16.90
N SER A 133 25.75 -3.08 17.88
CA SER A 133 25.85 -1.64 17.63
C SER A 133 27.21 -1.21 17.05
N LYS A 134 28.24 -2.06 17.19
CA LYS A 134 29.58 -1.87 16.59
C LYS A 134 29.73 -2.49 15.21
N GLY A 135 28.77 -3.32 14.81
CA GLY A 135 28.70 -3.94 13.49
C GLY A 135 28.26 -3.00 12.37
N PHE A 136 27.87 -1.76 12.69
CA PHE A 136 27.41 -0.78 11.72
C PHE A 136 28.51 -0.43 10.71
N ARG A 137 28.23 -0.64 9.42
CA ARG A 137 29.16 -0.28 8.34
C ARG A 137 28.71 0.98 7.65
N ASP A 138 27.47 1.00 7.19
CA ASP A 138 26.96 2.15 6.46
C ASP A 138 25.44 2.21 6.46
N CYS A 139 24.91 3.42 6.32
CA CYS A 139 23.49 3.63 6.10
C CYS A 139 23.22 4.91 5.32
N HIS A 140 22.50 4.75 4.23
CA HIS A 140 22.10 5.84 3.34
C HIS A 140 20.59 5.86 3.17
N LEU A 141 20.01 7.04 3.30
CA LEU A 141 18.61 7.32 3.04
C LEU A 141 18.56 8.41 1.97
N THR A 142 17.83 8.15 0.89
CA THR A 142 17.67 9.01 -0.28
C THR A 142 16.19 9.31 -0.49
N PRO A 143 15.62 10.25 0.28
CA PRO A 143 14.20 10.58 0.22
C PRO A 143 13.80 11.13 -1.15
N THR A 144 12.50 11.13 -1.44
CA THR A 144 12.00 11.67 -2.72
C THR A 144 12.05 13.20 -2.77
N SER A 145 11.94 13.86 -1.62
CA SER A 145 11.66 15.31 -1.50
C SER A 145 12.78 16.13 -0.85
N THR A 146 13.77 15.49 -0.26
CA THR A 146 14.86 16.16 0.48
C THR A 146 16.20 15.56 0.09
N ASP A 147 17.27 16.25 0.50
CA ASP A 147 18.63 15.76 0.29
C ASP A 147 18.87 14.43 1.00
N ASP A 148 19.81 13.68 0.42
CA ASP A 148 20.30 12.42 0.97
C ASP A 148 20.88 12.63 2.37
N ARG A 149 20.58 11.68 3.26
CA ARG A 149 21.09 11.69 4.62
C ARG A 149 21.58 10.32 5.04
N ARG A 150 22.50 10.30 6.00
CA ARG A 150 22.91 9.07 6.65
C ARG A 150 22.03 8.77 7.86
N CYS A 151 21.80 7.50 8.12
CA CYS A 151 21.21 7.05 9.39
C CYS A 151 22.30 6.45 10.28
N ILE A 152 22.05 6.37 11.57
CA ILE A 152 23.02 5.84 12.54
C ILE A 152 22.57 4.54 13.21
N SER A 153 21.38 4.04 12.87
CA SER A 153 20.84 2.82 13.46
C SER A 153 19.85 2.13 12.53
N GLU A 154 19.68 0.82 12.75
CA GLU A 154 18.65 0.02 12.11
C GLU A 154 17.24 0.60 12.36
N GLN A 155 16.99 1.14 13.56
CA GLN A 155 15.68 1.71 13.90
C GLN A 155 15.36 2.93 13.03
N GLU A 156 16.33 3.80 12.79
CA GLU A 156 16.15 4.94 11.89
C GLU A 156 15.91 4.50 10.44
N TYR A 157 16.62 3.47 9.98
CA TYR A 157 16.39 2.87 8.67
C TYR A 157 14.96 2.33 8.56
N ARG A 158 14.53 1.49 9.51
CA ARG A 158 13.18 0.87 9.48
C ARG A 158 12.08 1.92 9.59
N ALA A 159 12.25 2.96 10.39
CA ALA A 159 11.31 4.07 10.47
C ALA A 159 11.20 4.82 9.14
N PHE A 160 12.31 5.00 8.42
CA PHE A 160 12.29 5.57 7.07
C PHE A 160 11.57 4.66 6.08
N VAL A 161 11.90 3.36 6.06
CA VAL A 161 11.29 2.38 5.15
C VAL A 161 9.79 2.23 5.36
N ALA A 162 9.32 2.28 6.62
CA ALA A 162 7.91 2.17 6.97
C ALA A 162 7.04 3.18 6.18
N HIS A 163 7.51 4.42 6.01
CA HIS A 163 6.78 5.44 5.23
C HIS A 163 6.50 5.04 3.77
N TYR A 164 7.33 4.17 3.20
CA TYR A 164 7.18 3.68 1.83
C TYR A 164 6.40 2.36 1.75
N MET A 165 6.39 1.58 2.83
CA MET A 165 5.79 0.24 2.91
C MET A 165 4.45 0.20 3.67
N GLU A 166 3.83 1.36 3.91
CA GLU A 166 2.50 1.55 4.52
C GLU A 166 1.35 1.32 3.54
#